data_AF-A0A150R057-F1
#
_entry.id   AF-A0A150R057-F1
#
_cell.length_a   1.000
_cell.length_b   1.000
_cell.length_c   1.000
_cell.angle_alpha   90.00
_cell.angle_beta   90.00
_cell.angle_gamma   90.00
#
_symmetry.space_group_name_H-M   'P 1'
#
loop_
_entity.id
_entity.type
_entity.pdbx_description
1 polymer ?
#
loop_
_entity_poly.entity_id
_entity_poly.type
_entity_poly.pdbx_seq_one_letter_code
_entity_poly.pdbx_strand_id
1 'polypeptide(L)'
;MAAEQDSIERLRAENAGLRKEIERLHDQLGRREERTRLILQAAIEGFHVVGMNGEILDCNPSFAGIVGYERSELLTMHIGQIDARPAHEVAAIIEEIRAKGAHRFVARHVHKDGHLIDVEVSSHLVQNGDEQFFAAFSRPITEQLRREQALRESEQKFRAIFDETSMFIGLLTPKGDLLEVNRTMADFTGARPDDGRGEPLWRAPFWGDAPGVEEHIEACVQKAASGAPSSCEAQVHGPGGRAATLELKMKPILGASGESVLVIAEGYDVTELRRAEAERAALQEQMIHAQEATIRELSTPLIPLDAGILVMPLVGRLDRVRIEQLLERLLHGVVAQRAATVILDVTGVPVVDAEVADSLIRAAQAVKLLGAEVILTGVRPEVAQTMVGIGIDLREIVTLSSLQSGLHHALARARRATMPRGPRRREA
;
A
#
# COMPACT_ATOMS: atom_id res chain seq x y z
N MET A 1 -24.94 64.61 95.00
CA MET A 1 -24.48 65.78 94.21
C MET A 1 -23.10 65.55 93.60
N ALA A 2 -21.97 65.81 94.28
CA ALA A 2 -20.64 65.68 93.63
C ALA A 2 -20.26 64.24 93.18
N ALA A 3 -20.61 63.22 93.97
CA ALA A 3 -20.35 61.81 93.63
C ALA A 3 -21.27 61.27 92.51
N GLU A 4 -22.48 61.82 92.37
CA GLU A 4 -23.39 61.49 91.25
C GLU A 4 -22.93 62.13 89.94
N GLN A 5 -22.39 63.35 90.01
CA GLN A 5 -21.86 64.06 88.84
C GLN A 5 -20.68 63.30 88.21
N ASP A 6 -19.75 62.80 89.04
CA ASP A 6 -18.59 62.02 88.60
C ASP A 6 -19.00 60.65 88.01
N SER A 7 -20.04 60.03 88.57
CA SER A 7 -20.62 58.79 88.04
C SER A 7 -21.28 58.99 86.67
N ILE A 8 -22.02 60.09 86.48
CA ILE A 8 -22.66 60.44 85.21
C ILE A 8 -21.61 60.77 84.14
N GLU A 9 -20.52 61.45 84.48
CA GLU A 9 -19.44 61.76 83.53
C GLU A 9 -18.68 60.51 83.10
N ARG A 10 -18.40 59.57 84.02
CA ARG A 10 -17.84 58.26 83.66
C ARG A 10 -18.75 57.47 82.74
N LEU A 11 -20.05 57.39 83.04
CA LEU A 11 -21.03 56.70 82.19
C LEU A 11 -21.16 57.34 80.81
N ARG A 12 -21.01 58.67 80.69
CA ARG A 12 -21.00 59.36 79.39
C ARG A 12 -19.74 59.07 78.58
N ALA A 13 -18.58 59.04 79.22
CA ALA A 13 -17.32 58.67 78.58
C ALA A 13 -17.34 57.20 78.12
N GLU A 14 -17.86 56.30 78.95
CA GLU A 14 -18.02 54.88 78.63
C GLU A 14 -19.01 54.65 77.48
N ASN A 15 -20.18 55.32 77.49
CA ASN A 15 -21.13 55.28 76.37
C ASN A 15 -20.54 55.84 75.06
N ALA A 16 -19.73 56.90 75.12
CA ALA A 16 -19.06 57.44 73.95
C ALA A 16 -18.01 56.46 73.40
N GLY A 17 -17.30 55.74 74.28
CA GLY A 17 -16.38 54.67 73.91
C GLY A 17 -17.09 53.48 73.25
N LEU A 18 -18.20 53.01 73.85
CA LEU A 18 -19.02 51.93 73.29
C LEU A 18 -19.60 52.29 71.92
N ARG A 19 -20.09 53.53 71.73
CA ARG A 19 -20.59 53.98 70.42
C ARG A 19 -19.52 53.94 69.33
N LYS A 20 -18.29 54.39 69.64
CA LYS A 20 -17.16 54.30 68.71
C LYS A 20 -16.79 52.86 68.37
N GLU A 21 -16.84 51.96 69.35
CA GLU A 21 -16.52 50.54 69.10
C GLU A 21 -17.63 49.84 68.28
N ILE A 22 -18.91 50.16 68.52
CA ILE A 22 -20.02 49.67 67.69
C ILE A 22 -19.89 50.16 66.24
N GLU A 23 -19.53 51.42 66.04
CA GLU A 23 -19.32 51.97 64.70
C GLU A 23 -18.13 51.30 64.00
N ARG A 24 -17.01 51.08 64.73
CA ARG A 24 -15.84 50.35 64.22
C ARG A 24 -16.16 48.91 63.83
N LEU A 25 -16.93 48.20 64.66
CA LEU A 25 -17.35 46.82 64.40
C LEU A 25 -18.31 46.74 63.20
N HIS A 26 -19.27 47.66 63.08
CA HIS A 26 -20.14 47.74 61.89
C HIS A 26 -19.34 47.97 60.61
N ASP A 27 -18.38 48.88 60.64
CA ASP A 27 -17.55 49.20 59.47
C ASP A 27 -16.66 47.99 59.09
N GLN A 28 -16.13 47.26 60.07
CA GLN A 28 -15.39 46.02 59.84
C GLN A 28 -16.28 44.90 59.28
N LEU A 29 -17.51 44.76 59.79
CA LEU A 29 -18.46 43.76 59.31
C LEU A 29 -18.84 44.05 57.84
N GLY A 30 -19.20 45.30 57.55
CA GLY A 30 -19.55 45.74 56.19
C GLY A 30 -18.41 45.52 55.20
N ARG A 31 -17.17 45.86 55.56
CA ARG A 31 -16.00 45.59 54.70
C ARG A 31 -15.77 44.09 54.47
N ARG A 32 -16.05 43.24 55.46
CA ARG A 32 -15.87 41.78 55.34
C ARG A 32 -16.95 41.15 54.47
N GLU A 33 -18.21 41.57 54.61
CA GLU A 33 -19.33 41.14 53.77
C GLU A 33 -19.12 41.56 52.32
N GLU A 34 -18.75 42.82 52.09
CA GLU A 34 -18.49 43.34 50.76
C GLU A 34 -17.34 42.62 50.06
N ARG A 35 -16.24 42.35 50.79
CA ARG A 35 -15.12 41.59 50.27
C ARG A 35 -15.53 40.16 49.87
N THR A 36 -16.32 39.49 50.69
CA THR A 36 -16.78 38.12 50.41
C THR A 36 -17.68 38.09 49.17
N ARG A 37 -18.60 39.05 49.07
CA ARG A 37 -19.48 39.23 47.91
C ARG A 37 -18.68 39.44 46.62
N LEU A 38 -17.67 40.31 46.64
CA LEU A 38 -16.83 40.59 45.47
C LEU A 38 -16.03 39.35 45.02
N ILE A 39 -15.53 38.55 45.96
CA ILE A 39 -14.81 37.30 45.64
C ILE A 39 -15.75 36.31 44.92
N LEU A 40 -16.97 36.10 45.43
CA LEU A 40 -17.94 35.20 44.83
C LEU A 40 -18.45 35.72 43.47
N GLN A 41 -18.61 37.03 43.32
CA GLN A 41 -18.99 37.65 42.05
C GLN A 41 -17.91 37.53 40.97
N ALA A 42 -16.63 37.58 41.35
CA ALA A 42 -15.50 37.43 40.42
C ALA A 42 -15.13 35.97 40.11
N ALA A 43 -15.76 34.99 40.78
CA ALA A 43 -15.47 33.58 40.56
C ALA A 43 -15.90 33.12 39.17
N ILE A 44 -15.02 32.39 38.48
CA ILE A 44 -15.26 31.83 37.14
C ILE A 44 -16.33 30.73 37.20
N GLU A 45 -16.36 29.95 38.28
CA GLU A 45 -17.38 28.93 38.49
C GLU A 45 -18.71 29.56 38.89
N GLY A 46 -19.80 28.94 38.45
CA GLY A 46 -21.14 29.38 38.81
C GLY A 46 -21.42 29.09 40.27
N PHE A 47 -21.48 30.12 41.10
CA PHE A 47 -21.84 30.01 42.50
C PHE A 47 -23.32 30.27 42.69
N HIS A 48 -23.99 29.43 43.47
CA HIS A 48 -25.37 29.63 43.89
C HIS A 48 -25.61 29.06 45.28
N VAL A 49 -26.58 29.65 45.97
CA VAL A 49 -27.05 29.23 47.29
C VAL A 49 -28.49 28.78 47.16
N VAL A 50 -28.79 27.61 47.70
CA VAL A 50 -30.13 27.01 47.65
C VAL A 50 -30.61 26.74 49.07
N GLY A 51 -31.84 27.16 49.38
CA GLY A 51 -32.48 26.85 50.66
C GLY A 51 -32.87 25.38 50.78
N MET A 52 -33.32 24.99 51.97
CA MET A 52 -33.64 23.59 52.26
C MET A 52 -34.86 23.07 51.47
N ASN A 53 -35.70 23.96 50.94
CA ASN A 53 -36.83 23.59 50.11
C ASN A 53 -36.53 23.75 48.60
N GLY A 54 -35.27 23.97 48.22
CA GLY A 54 -34.84 24.07 46.83
C GLY A 54 -34.97 25.46 46.19
N GLU A 55 -35.37 26.49 46.95
CA GLU A 55 -35.41 27.88 46.51
C GLU A 55 -33.98 28.44 46.30
N ILE A 56 -33.75 29.19 45.23
CA ILE A 56 -32.44 29.81 44.98
C ILE A 56 -32.38 31.12 45.76
N LEU A 57 -31.51 31.17 46.78
CA LEU A 57 -31.36 32.30 47.70
C LEU A 57 -30.34 33.34 47.21
N ASP A 58 -29.29 32.90 46.52
CA ASP A 58 -28.30 33.77 45.92
C ASP A 58 -27.61 33.11 44.73
N CYS A 59 -27.04 33.90 43.84
CA CYS A 59 -26.15 33.42 42.79
C CYS A 59 -25.19 34.50 42.30
N ASN A 60 -24.05 34.07 41.77
CA ASN A 60 -23.12 34.95 41.08
C ASN A 60 -23.48 35.09 39.58
N PRO A 61 -22.87 36.06 38.88
CA PRO A 61 -23.11 36.26 37.45
C PRO A 61 -22.71 35.06 36.59
N SER A 62 -21.68 34.30 37.00
CA SER A 62 -21.24 33.10 36.27
C SER A 62 -22.31 32.02 36.25
N PHE A 63 -23.01 31.77 37.37
CA PHE A 63 -24.12 30.82 37.41
C PHE A 63 -25.25 31.26 36.50
N ALA A 64 -25.64 32.54 36.58
CA ALA A 64 -26.64 33.14 35.71
C ALA A 64 -26.29 32.98 34.23
N GLY A 65 -25.03 33.22 33.85
CA GLY A 65 -24.53 33.01 32.49
C GLY A 65 -24.52 31.54 32.04
N ILE A 66 -24.27 30.60 32.95
CA ILE A 66 -24.32 29.16 32.64
C ILE A 66 -25.74 28.72 32.29
N VAL A 67 -26.75 29.13 33.05
CA VAL A 67 -28.14 28.66 32.85
C VAL A 67 -28.99 29.60 31.98
N GLY A 68 -28.48 30.79 31.65
CA GLY A 68 -29.11 31.74 30.72
C GLY A 68 -30.24 32.58 31.32
N TYR A 69 -30.42 32.54 32.64
CA TYR A 69 -31.43 33.33 33.35
C TYR A 69 -30.80 34.56 33.98
N GLU A 70 -31.55 35.65 34.07
CA GLU A 70 -31.14 36.81 34.85
C GLU A 70 -31.14 36.49 36.34
N ARG A 71 -30.26 37.12 37.12
CA ARG A 71 -30.20 36.90 38.58
C ARG A 71 -31.54 37.15 39.25
N SER A 72 -32.28 38.19 38.83
CA SER A 72 -33.61 38.49 39.38
C SER A 72 -34.63 37.39 39.09
N GLU A 73 -34.53 36.71 37.96
CA GLU A 73 -35.37 35.55 37.63
C GLU A 73 -34.98 34.36 38.52
N LEU A 74 -33.68 34.08 38.61
CA LEU A 74 -33.14 32.97 39.39
C LEU A 74 -33.55 33.01 40.86
N LEU A 75 -33.52 34.18 41.49
CA LEU A 75 -33.93 34.35 42.90
C LEU A 75 -35.42 34.06 43.17
N THR A 76 -36.24 33.91 42.12
CA THR A 76 -37.65 33.52 42.22
C THR A 76 -37.90 32.06 41.80
N MET A 77 -36.85 31.36 41.38
CA MET A 77 -36.92 30.01 40.86
C MET A 77 -36.57 28.96 41.91
N HIS A 78 -37.00 27.74 41.61
CA HIS A 78 -36.63 26.54 42.34
C HIS A 78 -35.53 25.79 41.56
N ILE A 79 -34.50 25.28 42.24
CA ILE A 79 -33.35 24.61 41.61
C ILE A 79 -33.76 23.45 40.71
N GLY A 80 -34.83 22.73 41.06
CA GLY A 80 -35.40 21.64 40.24
C GLY A 80 -35.97 22.07 38.87
N GLN A 81 -36.14 23.37 38.62
CA GLN A 81 -36.46 23.89 37.28
C GLN A 81 -35.23 23.98 36.37
N ILE A 82 -34.04 24.05 36.98
CA ILE A 82 -32.75 24.06 36.30
C ILE A 82 -32.20 22.64 36.24
N ASP A 83 -32.20 21.93 37.35
CA ASP A 83 -31.75 20.55 37.47
C ASP A 83 -32.96 19.60 37.43
N ALA A 84 -33.30 19.13 36.23
CA ALA A 84 -34.51 18.34 35.98
C ALA A 84 -34.36 16.84 36.36
N ARG A 85 -33.49 16.51 37.31
CA ARG A 85 -33.30 15.13 37.76
C ARG A 85 -34.55 14.60 38.48
N PRO A 86 -34.81 13.28 38.38
CA PRO A 86 -35.88 12.65 39.13
C PRO A 86 -35.75 12.90 40.65
N ALA A 87 -36.87 13.09 41.33
CA ALA A 87 -36.89 13.42 42.77
C ALA A 87 -36.11 12.42 43.66
N HIS A 88 -36.08 11.14 43.27
CA HIS A 88 -35.35 10.11 44.02
C HIS A 88 -33.82 10.26 43.91
N GLU A 89 -33.29 10.72 42.77
CA GLU A 89 -31.86 11.00 42.59
C GLU A 89 -31.45 12.23 43.39
N VAL A 90 -32.28 13.28 43.36
CA VAL A 90 -32.06 14.50 44.14
C VAL A 90 -32.05 14.17 45.64
N ALA A 91 -32.98 13.34 46.12
CA ALA A 91 -33.02 12.91 47.51
C ALA A 91 -31.75 12.15 47.92
N ALA A 92 -31.24 11.24 47.09
CA ALA A 92 -30.00 10.51 47.37
C ALA A 92 -28.79 11.43 47.52
N ILE A 93 -28.68 12.46 46.67
CA ILE A 93 -27.62 13.46 46.74
C ILE A 93 -27.72 14.31 48.00
N ILE A 94 -28.94 14.75 48.36
CA ILE A 94 -29.16 15.51 49.59
C ILE A 94 -28.73 14.69 50.82
N GLU A 95 -29.09 13.40 50.88
CA GLU A 95 -28.66 12.50 51.95
C GLU A 95 -27.14 12.35 51.99
N GLU A 96 -26.50 12.22 50.83
CA GLU A 96 -25.04 12.11 50.76
C GLU A 96 -24.32 13.39 51.21
N ILE A 97 -24.83 14.57 50.83
CA ILE A 97 -24.33 15.86 51.31
C ILE A 97 -24.55 15.98 52.83
N ARG A 98 -25.71 15.57 53.36
CA ARG A 98 -25.99 15.60 54.81
C ARG A 98 -25.06 14.68 55.59
N ALA A 99 -24.74 13.50 55.05
CA ALA A 99 -23.87 12.54 55.70
C ALA A 99 -22.40 12.98 55.68
N LYS A 100 -21.92 13.58 54.59
CA LYS A 100 -20.49 13.90 54.37
C LYS A 100 -20.15 15.39 54.53
N GLY A 101 -21.15 16.26 54.64
CA GLY A 101 -21.02 17.72 54.61
C GLY A 101 -20.87 18.32 53.21
N ALA A 102 -20.44 17.53 52.23
CA ALA A 102 -20.29 17.94 50.83
C ALA A 102 -20.40 16.75 49.87
N HIS A 103 -20.81 17.02 48.63
CA HIS A 103 -20.84 16.03 47.57
C HIS A 103 -20.55 16.69 46.21
N ARG A 104 -19.80 15.99 45.36
CA ARG A 104 -19.48 16.40 43.99
C ARG A 104 -20.04 15.38 43.02
N PHE A 105 -20.79 15.85 42.03
CA PHE A 105 -21.53 15.02 41.07
C PHE A 105 -21.68 15.74 39.74
N VAL A 106 -22.04 14.98 38.70
CA VAL A 106 -22.40 15.54 37.39
C VAL A 106 -23.93 15.67 37.32
N ALA A 107 -24.41 16.82 36.85
CA ALA A 107 -25.81 17.10 36.60
C ALA A 107 -26.01 17.65 35.18
N ARG A 108 -27.25 17.56 34.68
CA ARG A 108 -27.65 18.17 33.41
C ARG A 108 -28.61 19.31 33.71
N HIS A 109 -28.09 20.53 33.64
CA HIS A 109 -28.88 21.73 33.81
C HIS A 109 -29.64 22.05 32.51
N VAL A 110 -30.86 22.54 32.64
CA VAL A 110 -31.70 23.05 31.55
C VAL A 110 -31.46 24.55 31.45
N HIS A 111 -30.96 24.99 30.30
CA HIS A 111 -30.79 26.40 29.99
C HIS A 111 -32.15 27.07 29.68
N LYS A 112 -32.24 28.40 29.80
CA LYS A 112 -33.47 29.19 29.56
C LYS A 112 -34.14 28.94 28.20
N ASP A 113 -33.36 28.62 27.17
CA ASP A 113 -33.85 28.30 25.81
C ASP A 113 -34.20 26.81 25.62
N GLY A 114 -34.04 25.98 26.65
CA GLY A 114 -34.38 24.56 26.68
C GLY A 114 -33.25 23.58 26.33
N HIS A 115 -32.05 24.03 25.94
CA HIS A 115 -30.94 23.10 25.72
C HIS A 115 -30.32 22.59 27.04
N LEU A 116 -29.73 21.40 27.02
CA LEU A 116 -29.09 20.79 28.19
C LEU A 116 -27.60 21.16 28.27
N ILE A 117 -27.13 21.40 29.49
CA ILE A 117 -25.74 21.73 29.80
C ILE A 117 -25.24 20.73 30.84
N ASP A 118 -24.21 19.97 30.47
CA ASP A 118 -23.50 19.12 31.43
C ASP A 118 -22.66 19.99 32.35
N VAL A 119 -22.95 19.91 33.64
CA VAL A 119 -22.26 20.65 34.70
C VAL A 119 -21.76 19.69 35.76
N GLU A 120 -20.54 19.91 36.22
CA GLU A 120 -20.07 19.34 37.47
C GLU A 120 -20.46 20.28 38.60
N VAL A 121 -21.19 19.74 39.58
CA VAL A 121 -21.69 20.48 40.73
C VAL A 121 -20.98 19.99 41.98
N SER A 122 -20.36 20.91 42.71
CA SER A 122 -19.82 20.67 44.05
C SER A 122 -20.69 21.41 45.06
N SER A 123 -21.50 20.65 45.82
CA SER A 123 -22.46 21.20 46.78
C SER A 123 -22.03 20.92 48.22
N HIS A 124 -22.11 21.93 49.07
CA HIS A 124 -21.78 21.88 50.49
C HIS A 124 -22.98 22.26 51.33
N LEU A 125 -23.24 21.52 52.41
CA LEU A 125 -24.21 21.93 53.43
C LEU A 125 -23.53 22.93 54.37
N VAL A 126 -24.08 24.14 54.46
CA VAL A 126 -23.61 25.20 55.33
C VAL A 126 -24.64 25.40 56.45
N GLN A 127 -24.15 25.48 57.69
CA GLN A 127 -24.94 25.76 58.88
C GLN A 127 -24.45 27.05 59.53
N ASN A 128 -25.36 28.00 59.74
CA ASN A 128 -25.06 29.26 60.44
C ASN A 128 -26.14 29.54 61.49
N GLY A 129 -25.90 29.12 62.73
CA GLY A 129 -26.93 29.15 63.78
C GLY A 129 -28.09 28.22 63.45
N ASP A 130 -29.31 28.76 63.38
CA ASP A 130 -30.53 28.01 63.02
C ASP A 130 -30.75 27.92 61.49
N GLU A 131 -29.99 28.66 60.69
CA GLU A 131 -30.12 28.65 59.23
C GLU A 131 -29.27 27.54 58.59
N GLN A 132 -29.88 26.81 57.67
CA GLN A 132 -29.22 25.79 56.85
C GLN A 132 -29.48 26.04 55.38
N PHE A 133 -28.45 25.92 54.55
CA PHE A 133 -28.55 26.07 53.11
C PHE A 133 -27.43 25.28 52.41
N PHE A 134 -27.62 25.06 51.11
CA PHE A 134 -26.61 24.46 50.24
C PHE A 134 -25.86 25.55 49.49
N ALA A 135 -24.54 25.56 49.60
CA ALA A 135 -23.67 26.40 48.78
C ALA A 135 -23.04 25.52 47.69
N ALA A 136 -23.34 25.83 46.43
CA ALA A 136 -22.95 25.01 45.30
C ALA A 136 -22.14 25.79 44.26
N PHE A 137 -21.09 25.15 43.76
CA PHE A 137 -20.30 25.59 42.62
C PHE A 137 -20.62 24.70 41.42
N SER A 138 -20.96 25.31 40.29
CA SER A 138 -21.31 24.66 39.04
C SER A 138 -20.30 25.03 37.97
N ARG A 139 -19.66 24.02 37.38
CA ARG A 139 -18.69 24.17 36.31
C ARG A 139 -19.18 23.45 35.05
N PRO A 140 -19.36 24.14 33.92
CA PRO A 140 -19.70 23.48 32.66
C PRO A 140 -18.57 22.53 32.22
N ILE A 141 -18.93 21.31 31.84
CA ILE A 141 -17.98 20.30 31.36
C ILE A 141 -18.22 19.91 29.89
N THR A 142 -19.17 20.57 29.22
CA THR A 142 -19.58 20.29 27.84
C THR A 142 -18.40 20.30 26.85
N GLU A 143 -17.47 21.23 26.97
CA GLU A 143 -16.31 21.31 26.07
C GLU A 143 -15.33 20.15 26.29
N GLN A 144 -15.09 19.78 27.54
CA GLN A 144 -14.21 18.66 27.88
C GLN A 144 -14.79 17.34 27.37
N LEU A 145 -16.07 17.08 27.64
CA LEU A 145 -16.76 15.88 27.16
C LEU A 145 -16.80 15.82 25.62
N ARG A 146 -17.02 16.96 24.93
CA ARG A 146 -16.98 17.01 23.46
C ARG A 146 -15.59 16.69 22.90
N ARG A 147 -14.52 17.18 23.52
CA ARG A 147 -13.14 16.87 23.10
C ARG A 147 -12.82 15.39 23.29
N GLU A 148 -13.21 14.83 24.44
CA GLU A 148 -13.02 13.40 24.73
C GLU A 148 -13.83 12.51 23.78
N GLN A 149 -15.09 12.86 23.53
CA GLN A 149 -15.95 12.15 22.58
C GLN A 149 -15.42 12.26 21.15
N ALA A 150 -15.00 13.44 20.71
CA ALA A 150 -14.42 13.62 19.37
C ALA A 150 -13.11 12.84 19.20
N LEU A 151 -12.26 12.80 20.23
CA LEU A 151 -11.05 11.98 20.24
C LEU A 151 -11.39 10.50 20.13
N ARG A 152 -12.35 10.03 20.93
CA ARG A 152 -12.82 8.63 20.93
C ARG A 152 -13.43 8.23 19.59
N GLU A 153 -14.25 9.10 19.00
CA GLU A 153 -14.81 8.88 17.67
C GLU A 153 -13.73 8.87 16.58
N SER A 154 -12.73 9.75 16.69
CA SER A 154 -11.58 9.75 15.77
C SER A 154 -10.75 8.48 15.90
N GLU A 155 -10.51 7.99 17.12
CA GLU A 155 -9.80 6.75 17.38
C GLU A 155 -10.58 5.54 16.85
N GLN A 156 -11.89 5.48 17.08
CA GLN A 156 -12.75 4.43 16.54
C GLN A 156 -12.77 4.42 15.01
N LYS A 157 -12.87 5.60 14.37
CA LYS A 157 -12.79 5.72 12.91
C LYS A 157 -11.44 5.26 12.37
N PHE A 158 -10.34 5.67 13.01
CA PHE A 158 -9.00 5.22 12.65
C PHE A 158 -8.91 3.69 12.74
N ARG A 159 -9.32 3.10 13.87
CA ARG A 159 -9.31 1.64 14.06
C ARG A 159 -10.12 0.91 13.00
N ALA A 160 -11.33 1.37 12.72
CA ALA A 160 -12.17 0.76 11.69
C ALA A 160 -11.50 0.80 10.31
N ILE A 161 -10.93 1.93 9.88
CA ILE A 161 -10.29 2.03 8.57
C ILE A 161 -9.00 1.20 8.52
N PHE A 162 -8.20 1.29 9.57
CA PHE A 162 -6.92 0.61 9.67
C PHE A 162 -7.09 -0.91 9.69
N ASP A 163 -8.01 -1.45 10.48
CA ASP A 163 -8.20 -2.90 10.68
C ASP A 163 -9.15 -3.58 9.69
N GLU A 164 -10.12 -2.87 9.10
CA GLU A 164 -11.08 -3.47 8.16
C GLU A 164 -10.59 -3.46 6.70
N THR A 165 -9.48 -2.79 6.39
CA THR A 165 -8.92 -2.77 5.03
C THR A 165 -8.21 -4.08 4.68
N SER A 166 -8.38 -4.57 3.45
CA SER A 166 -7.71 -5.79 2.96
C SER A 166 -6.24 -5.59 2.59
N MET A 167 -5.72 -4.37 2.73
CA MET A 167 -4.32 -4.05 2.52
C MET A 167 -3.53 -4.32 3.79
N PHE A 168 -2.28 -4.76 3.65
CA PHE A 168 -1.36 -4.88 4.78
C PHE A 168 -0.88 -3.47 5.16
N ILE A 169 -1.07 -3.04 6.41
CA ILE A 169 -0.63 -1.71 6.85
C ILE A 169 0.25 -1.83 8.08
N GLY A 170 1.41 -1.17 8.04
CA GLY A 170 2.28 -0.94 9.18
C GLY A 170 2.51 0.56 9.39
N LEU A 171 2.46 1.01 10.64
CA LEU A 171 2.88 2.36 11.04
C LEU A 171 4.26 2.28 11.66
N LEU A 172 5.17 3.15 11.21
CA LEU A 172 6.57 3.15 11.62
C LEU A 172 6.98 4.52 12.15
N THR A 173 7.92 4.54 13.09
CA THR A 173 8.68 5.77 13.40
C THR A 173 9.50 6.20 12.18
N PRO A 174 10.00 7.46 12.13
CA PRO A 174 10.94 7.88 11.10
C PRO A 174 12.26 7.10 11.09
N LYS A 175 12.59 6.36 12.15
CA LYS A 175 13.75 5.46 12.18
C LYS A 175 13.45 4.08 11.59
N GLY A 176 12.18 3.78 11.34
CA GLY A 176 11.71 2.49 10.84
C GLY A 176 11.23 1.52 11.92
N ASP A 177 11.16 1.95 13.17
CA ASP A 177 10.67 1.10 14.27
C ASP A 177 9.17 0.90 14.12
N LEU A 178 8.71 -0.34 14.22
CA LEU A 178 7.31 -0.70 14.05
C LEU A 178 6.49 -0.24 15.24
N LEU A 179 5.53 0.65 14.99
CA LEU A 179 4.60 1.13 16.01
C LEU A 179 3.38 0.24 16.10
N GLU A 180 2.85 -0.16 14.95
CA GLU A 180 1.58 -0.87 14.84
C GLU A 180 1.40 -1.54 13.48
N VAL A 181 0.69 -2.66 13.45
CA VAL A 181 0.22 -3.31 12.22
C VAL A 181 -1.29 -3.51 12.29
N ASN A 182 -1.95 -3.52 11.14
CA ASN A 182 -3.39 -3.74 11.11
C ASN A 182 -3.78 -5.21 11.26
N ARG A 183 -5.08 -5.44 11.53
CA ARG A 183 -5.65 -6.79 11.65
C ARG A 183 -5.32 -7.70 10.46
N THR A 184 -5.35 -7.17 9.23
CA THR A 184 -5.00 -7.96 8.03
C THR A 184 -3.59 -8.54 8.09
N MET A 185 -2.61 -7.75 8.54
CA MET A 185 -1.23 -8.21 8.73
C MET A 185 -1.13 -9.25 9.87
N ALA A 186 -1.79 -8.99 11.01
CA ALA A 186 -1.80 -9.90 12.15
C ALA A 186 -2.44 -11.27 11.80
N ASP A 187 -3.63 -11.26 11.17
CA ASP A 187 -4.36 -12.46 10.74
C ASP A 187 -3.59 -13.25 9.67
N PHE A 188 -2.82 -12.56 8.82
CA PHE A 188 -1.99 -13.21 7.81
C PHE A 188 -0.76 -13.88 8.41
N THR A 189 -0.01 -13.15 9.24
CA THR A 189 1.27 -13.62 9.80
C THR A 189 1.09 -14.50 11.02
N GLY A 190 -0.10 -14.50 11.64
CA GLY A 190 -0.33 -15.14 12.93
C GLY A 190 0.37 -14.43 14.10
N ALA A 191 0.94 -13.26 13.85
CA ALA A 191 1.64 -12.46 14.84
C ALA A 191 0.66 -11.83 15.83
N ARG A 192 1.09 -11.72 17.09
CA ARG A 192 0.35 -10.99 18.12
C ARG A 192 0.49 -9.48 17.90
N PRO A 193 -0.45 -8.67 18.39
CA PRO A 193 -0.43 -7.21 18.20
C PRO A 193 0.87 -6.50 18.65
N ASP A 194 1.62 -7.09 19.59
CA ASP A 194 2.88 -6.54 20.09
C ASP A 194 4.15 -7.19 19.49
N ASP A 195 4.00 -8.19 18.62
CA ASP A 195 5.16 -8.88 18.02
C ASP A 195 5.91 -7.93 17.07
N GLY A 196 7.19 -7.68 17.37
CA GLY A 196 8.03 -6.75 16.59
C GLY A 196 7.79 -5.27 16.91
N ARG A 197 6.91 -4.93 17.85
CA ARG A 197 6.66 -3.53 18.23
C ARG A 197 7.92 -2.91 18.85
N GLY A 198 8.31 -1.74 18.36
CA GLY A 198 9.51 -1.01 18.76
C GLY A 198 10.79 -1.53 18.11
N GLU A 199 10.75 -2.65 17.38
CA GLU A 199 11.86 -3.14 16.57
C GLU A 199 11.76 -2.62 15.14
N PRO A 200 12.88 -2.51 14.40
CA PRO A 200 12.85 -2.10 13.00
C PRO A 200 11.99 -3.04 12.15
N LEU A 201 11.18 -2.49 11.24
CA LEU A 201 10.27 -3.26 10.38
C LEU A 201 10.99 -4.42 9.70
N TRP A 202 12.19 -4.20 9.16
CA TRP A 202 12.94 -5.21 8.42
C TRP A 202 13.42 -6.39 9.26
N ARG A 203 13.42 -6.27 10.60
CA ARG A 203 13.71 -7.37 11.54
C ARG A 203 12.46 -8.00 12.15
N ALA A 204 11.28 -7.53 11.75
CA ALA A 204 10.04 -8.09 12.23
C ALA A 204 9.91 -9.56 11.77
N PRO A 205 9.25 -10.43 12.55
CA PRO A 205 9.18 -11.87 12.31
C PRO A 205 8.31 -12.27 11.10
N PHE A 206 7.89 -11.29 10.30
CA PHE A 206 6.97 -11.47 9.17
C PHE A 206 7.71 -11.91 7.91
N TRP A 207 9.00 -11.63 7.84
CA TRP A 207 9.82 -11.84 6.65
C TRP A 207 10.46 -13.22 6.67
N GLY A 208 10.75 -13.77 5.49
CA GLY A 208 11.46 -15.03 5.35
C GLY A 208 12.98 -14.83 5.35
N ASP A 209 13.73 -15.94 5.44
CA ASP A 209 15.20 -15.97 5.48
C ASP A 209 15.87 -15.73 4.10
N ALA A 210 15.17 -15.07 3.17
CA ALA A 210 15.74 -14.80 1.85
C ALA A 210 16.90 -13.78 1.97
N PRO A 211 18.07 -14.07 1.37
CA PRO A 211 19.23 -13.18 1.46
C PRO A 211 18.90 -11.77 0.94
N GLY A 212 19.25 -10.74 1.72
CA GLY A 212 19.10 -9.34 1.30
C GLY A 212 17.72 -8.72 1.59
N VAL A 213 16.76 -9.47 2.16
CA VAL A 213 15.43 -8.92 2.47
C VAL A 213 15.50 -7.80 3.50
N GLU A 214 16.31 -7.98 4.56
CA GLU A 214 16.46 -6.95 5.59
C GLU A 214 16.99 -5.64 4.99
N GLU A 215 18.09 -5.72 4.24
CA GLU A 215 18.72 -4.57 3.61
C GLU A 215 17.80 -3.89 2.58
N HIS A 216 17.00 -4.68 1.86
CA HIS A 216 16.06 -4.14 0.86
C HIS A 216 14.92 -3.36 1.51
N ILE A 217 14.32 -3.91 2.57
CA ILE A 217 13.25 -3.23 3.33
C ILE A 217 13.81 -2.01 4.07
N GLU A 218 14.99 -2.13 4.69
CA GLU A 218 15.68 -1.02 5.36
C GLU A 218 15.90 0.15 4.39
N ALA A 219 16.47 -0.10 3.21
CA ALA A 219 16.71 0.94 2.20
C ALA A 219 15.40 1.63 1.76
N CYS A 220 14.32 0.86 1.62
CA CYS A 220 12.98 1.38 1.35
C CYS A 220 12.50 2.33 2.43
N VAL A 221 12.57 1.90 3.70
CA VAL A 221 12.11 2.69 4.84
C VAL A 221 12.95 3.95 5.00
N GLN A 222 14.27 3.87 4.88
CA GLN A 222 15.17 5.03 4.97
C GLN A 222 14.88 6.07 3.89
N LYS A 223 14.61 5.63 2.64
CA LYS A 223 14.22 6.52 1.55
C LYS A 223 12.87 7.23 1.82
N ALA A 224 11.90 6.50 2.37
CA ALA A 224 10.63 7.10 2.79
C ALA A 224 10.82 8.09 3.94
N ALA A 225 11.61 7.72 4.95
CA ALA A 225 11.92 8.57 6.09
C ALA A 225 12.61 9.89 5.70
N SER A 226 13.36 9.92 4.59
CA SER A 226 13.94 11.16 4.04
C SER A 226 12.93 12.07 3.34
N GLY A 227 11.63 11.72 3.34
CA GLY A 227 10.53 12.53 2.81
C GLY A 227 10.07 12.16 1.39
N ALA A 228 10.63 11.12 0.76
CA ALA A 228 10.28 10.71 -0.60
C ALA A 228 9.65 9.31 -0.63
N PRO A 229 8.47 9.10 -1.25
CA PRO A 229 7.87 7.78 -1.36
C PRO A 229 8.83 6.73 -1.96
N SER A 230 8.75 5.50 -1.47
CA SER A 230 9.56 4.38 -1.96
C SER A 230 8.70 3.13 -2.14
N SER A 231 9.21 2.17 -2.91
CA SER A 231 8.56 0.88 -3.14
C SER A 231 9.61 -0.22 -3.24
N CYS A 232 9.28 -1.40 -2.73
CA CYS A 232 10.08 -2.62 -2.79
C CYS A 232 9.15 -3.84 -2.76
N GLU A 233 9.70 -4.99 -3.12
CA GLU A 233 9.00 -6.27 -2.99
C GLU A 233 9.63 -7.13 -1.92
N ALA A 234 8.79 -7.77 -1.11
CA ALA A 234 9.22 -8.71 -0.09
C ALA A 234 8.19 -9.83 0.06
N GLN A 235 8.66 -11.03 0.42
CA GLN A 235 7.77 -12.12 0.79
C GLN A 235 7.45 -12.06 2.28
N VAL A 236 6.15 -12.02 2.58
CA VAL A 236 5.62 -12.16 3.92
C VAL A 236 5.24 -13.62 4.17
N HIS A 237 5.51 -14.11 5.36
CA HIS A 237 5.23 -15.48 5.77
C HIS A 237 4.21 -15.52 6.91
N GLY A 238 3.39 -16.57 6.89
CA GLY A 238 2.42 -16.88 7.92
C GLY A 238 2.50 -18.34 8.37
N PRO A 239 1.74 -18.71 9.40
CA PRO A 239 1.74 -20.06 9.95
C PRO A 239 1.33 -21.11 8.91
N GLY A 240 1.85 -22.32 9.07
CA GLY A 240 1.55 -23.44 8.17
C GLY A 240 2.18 -23.33 6.77
N GLY A 241 3.20 -22.49 6.60
CA GLY A 241 3.90 -22.32 5.31
C GLY A 241 3.19 -21.41 4.32
N ARG A 242 2.16 -20.66 4.77
CA ARG A 242 1.54 -19.62 3.94
C ARG A 242 2.57 -18.53 3.63
N ALA A 243 2.61 -18.08 2.39
CA ALA A 243 3.44 -16.96 1.96
C ALA A 243 2.69 -16.11 0.92
N ALA A 244 2.96 -14.81 0.92
CA ALA A 244 2.49 -13.88 -0.09
C ALA A 244 3.63 -12.95 -0.52
N THR A 245 3.66 -12.60 -1.80
CA THR A 245 4.56 -11.57 -2.32
C THR A 245 3.87 -10.22 -2.18
N LEU A 246 4.44 -9.33 -1.37
CA LEU A 246 3.92 -7.98 -1.18
C LEU A 246 4.71 -6.97 -2.02
N GLU A 247 3.99 -6.11 -2.74
CA GLU A 247 4.53 -4.81 -3.17
C GLU A 247 4.34 -3.84 -1.99
N LEU A 248 5.44 -3.52 -1.30
CA LEU A 248 5.47 -2.61 -0.17
C LEU A 248 5.69 -1.18 -0.65
N LYS A 249 4.71 -0.30 -0.44
CA LYS A 249 4.79 1.14 -0.70
C LYS A 249 4.93 1.89 0.61
N MET A 250 6.03 2.62 0.76
CA MET A 250 6.31 3.40 1.96
C MET A 250 6.04 4.88 1.69
N LYS A 251 5.20 5.50 2.52
CA LYS A 251 4.80 6.91 2.40
C LYS A 251 5.12 7.66 3.70
N PRO A 252 5.93 8.74 3.65
CA PRO A 252 6.13 9.57 4.83
C PRO A 252 4.93 10.48 5.08
N ILE A 253 4.60 10.64 6.35
CA ILE A 253 3.75 11.72 6.83
C ILE A 253 4.68 12.80 7.37
N LEU A 254 4.54 14.00 6.81
CA LEU A 254 5.39 15.14 7.13
C LEU A 254 4.72 16.01 8.19
N GLY A 255 5.53 16.48 9.14
CA GLY A 255 5.15 17.50 10.12
C GLY A 255 5.09 18.90 9.50
N ALA A 256 4.74 19.89 10.32
CA ALA A 256 4.61 21.28 9.88
C ALA A 256 5.94 21.90 9.38
N SER A 257 7.09 21.41 9.85
CA SER A 257 8.42 21.85 9.41
C SER A 257 9.03 21.00 8.28
N GLY A 258 8.27 20.03 7.73
CA GLY A 258 8.69 19.20 6.59
C GLY A 258 9.53 17.97 6.95
N GLU A 259 9.79 17.74 8.23
CA GLU A 259 10.38 16.50 8.74
C GLU A 259 9.38 15.34 8.69
N SER A 260 9.87 14.13 8.44
CA SER A 260 9.06 12.93 8.59
C SER A 260 8.74 12.69 10.07
N VAL A 261 7.45 12.62 10.39
CA VAL A 261 6.96 12.31 11.75
C VAL A 261 6.48 10.86 11.88
N LEU A 262 6.13 10.24 10.75
CA LEU A 262 5.63 8.86 10.66
C LEU A 262 5.90 8.33 9.26
N VAL A 263 6.15 7.02 9.13
CA VAL A 263 6.17 6.34 7.83
C VAL A 263 5.06 5.30 7.81
N ILE A 264 4.23 5.34 6.77
CA ILE A 264 3.18 4.35 6.53
C ILE A 264 3.70 3.33 5.52
N ALA A 265 3.73 2.06 5.91
CA ALA A 265 4.00 0.93 5.05
C ALA A 265 2.70 0.31 4.57
N GLU A 266 2.46 0.30 3.26
CA GLU A 266 1.30 -0.31 2.61
C GLU A 266 1.76 -1.51 1.77
N GLY A 267 1.35 -2.72 2.12
CA GLY A 267 1.63 -3.93 1.35
C GLY A 267 0.43 -4.36 0.51
N TYR A 268 0.64 -4.50 -0.79
CA TYR A 268 -0.34 -5.06 -1.72
C TYR A 268 0.07 -6.49 -2.08
N ASP A 269 -0.82 -7.46 -1.89
CA ASP A 269 -0.56 -8.83 -2.32
C ASP A 269 -0.58 -8.91 -3.85
N VAL A 270 0.58 -9.17 -4.43
CA VAL A 270 0.79 -9.33 -5.87
C VAL A 270 1.13 -10.77 -6.25
N THR A 271 0.90 -11.74 -5.36
CA THR A 271 1.24 -13.15 -5.56
C THR A 271 0.60 -13.71 -6.84
N GLU A 272 -0.71 -13.54 -6.99
CA GLU A 272 -1.45 -14.03 -8.15
C GLU A 272 -1.08 -13.27 -9.43
N LEU A 273 -0.80 -11.97 -9.32
CA LEU A 273 -0.33 -11.17 -10.44
C LEU A 273 1.03 -11.66 -10.95
N ARG A 274 1.99 -11.87 -10.06
CA ARG A 274 3.34 -12.37 -10.40
C ARG A 274 3.29 -13.79 -10.97
N ARG A 275 2.40 -14.66 -10.46
CA ARG A 275 2.17 -16.01 -11.03
C ARG A 275 1.62 -15.93 -12.46
N ALA A 276 0.60 -15.11 -12.69
CA ALA A 276 0.01 -14.95 -14.02
C ALA A 276 0.99 -14.34 -15.03
N GLU A 277 1.82 -13.38 -14.60
CA GLU A 277 2.88 -12.79 -15.44
C GLU A 277 3.95 -13.83 -15.81
N ALA A 278 4.39 -14.64 -14.85
CA ALA A 278 5.37 -15.69 -15.08
C ALA A 278 4.83 -16.78 -16.02
N GLU A 279 3.57 -17.22 -15.82
CA GLU A 279 2.91 -18.19 -16.70
C GLU A 279 2.80 -17.65 -18.13
N ARG A 280 2.37 -16.39 -18.29
CA ARG A 280 2.28 -15.75 -19.60
C ARG A 280 3.65 -15.65 -20.27
N ALA A 281 4.70 -15.28 -19.54
CA ALA A 281 6.05 -15.21 -20.08
C ALA A 281 6.54 -16.59 -20.55
N ALA A 282 6.30 -17.64 -19.76
CA ALA A 282 6.64 -19.01 -20.12
C ALA A 282 5.88 -19.49 -21.38
N LEU A 283 4.57 -19.19 -21.48
CA LEU A 283 3.78 -19.51 -22.67
C LEU A 283 4.28 -18.77 -23.92
N GLN A 284 4.67 -17.50 -23.79
CA GLN A 284 5.26 -16.74 -24.89
C GLN A 284 6.59 -17.33 -25.35
N GLU A 285 7.46 -17.72 -24.42
CA GLU A 285 8.73 -18.38 -24.73
C GLU A 285 8.51 -19.73 -25.42
N GLN A 286 7.57 -20.54 -24.94
CA GLN A 286 7.17 -21.78 -25.60
C GLN A 286 6.64 -21.54 -27.02
N MET A 287 5.83 -20.50 -27.23
CA MET A 287 5.32 -20.14 -28.55
C MET A 287 6.44 -19.72 -29.50
N ILE A 288 7.41 -18.92 -29.03
CA ILE A 288 8.59 -18.52 -29.82
C ILE A 288 9.39 -19.76 -30.22
N HIS A 289 9.71 -20.64 -29.28
CA HIS A 289 10.45 -21.87 -29.58
C HIS A 289 9.69 -22.81 -30.53
N ALA A 290 8.38 -22.93 -30.40
CA ALA A 290 7.56 -23.72 -31.32
C ALA A 290 7.51 -23.13 -32.73
N GLN A 291 7.43 -21.80 -32.86
CA GLN A 291 7.51 -21.10 -34.15
C GLN A 291 8.89 -21.29 -34.79
N GLU A 292 9.99 -21.15 -34.03
CA GLU A 292 11.34 -21.39 -34.52
C GLU A 292 11.54 -22.84 -34.98
N ALA A 293 11.02 -23.82 -34.23
CA ALA A 293 11.08 -25.23 -34.60
C ALA A 293 10.32 -25.50 -35.92
N THR A 294 9.13 -24.92 -36.08
CA THR A 294 8.32 -25.05 -37.30
C THR A 294 9.02 -24.41 -38.51
N ILE A 295 9.62 -23.22 -38.32
CA ILE A 295 10.43 -22.58 -39.37
C ILE A 295 11.61 -23.49 -39.75
N ARG A 296 12.31 -24.09 -38.79
CA ARG A 296 13.44 -25.02 -39.07
C ARG A 296 13.02 -26.26 -39.85
N GLU A 297 11.86 -26.85 -39.55
CA GLU A 297 11.34 -27.98 -40.32
C GLU A 297 11.01 -27.61 -41.78
N LEU A 298 10.41 -26.43 -42.00
CA LEU A 298 9.96 -25.98 -43.31
C LEU A 298 11.06 -25.43 -44.22
N SER A 299 12.24 -25.09 -43.69
CA SER A 299 13.21 -24.25 -44.41
C SER A 299 14.21 -24.99 -45.30
N THR A 300 14.11 -26.32 -45.43
CA THR A 300 14.88 -27.07 -46.45
C THR A 300 14.26 -28.44 -46.75
N PRO A 301 13.15 -28.44 -47.50
CA PRO A 301 12.52 -29.67 -47.97
C PRO A 301 13.37 -30.28 -49.09
N LEU A 302 13.56 -31.60 -49.07
CA LEU A 302 14.03 -32.35 -50.23
C LEU A 302 12.80 -32.85 -50.98
N ILE A 303 12.52 -32.25 -52.13
CA ILE A 303 11.28 -32.44 -52.89
C ILE A 303 11.55 -33.42 -54.05
N PRO A 304 10.92 -34.61 -54.07
CA PRO A 304 10.90 -35.45 -55.28
C PRO A 304 10.04 -34.80 -56.36
N LEU A 305 10.57 -34.65 -57.57
CA LEU A 305 9.82 -34.11 -58.71
C LEU A 305 9.39 -35.18 -59.72
N ASP A 306 10.22 -36.20 -59.94
CA ASP A 306 9.94 -37.31 -60.86
C ASP A 306 10.81 -38.52 -60.47
N ALA A 307 10.59 -39.67 -61.10
CA ALA A 307 11.36 -40.89 -60.84
C ALA A 307 12.87 -40.66 -61.01
N GLY A 308 13.58 -40.65 -59.89
CA GLY A 308 15.03 -40.44 -59.85
C GLY A 308 15.48 -38.97 -59.90
N ILE A 309 14.58 -37.98 -59.76
CA ILE A 309 14.91 -36.55 -59.74
C ILE A 309 14.49 -35.92 -58.40
N LEU A 310 15.46 -35.34 -57.71
CA LEU A 310 15.29 -34.62 -56.45
C LEU A 310 15.59 -33.13 -56.61
N VAL A 311 14.88 -32.29 -55.87
CA VAL A 311 15.15 -30.85 -55.78
C VAL A 311 15.26 -30.42 -54.34
N MET A 312 16.27 -29.61 -54.04
CA MET A 312 16.51 -29.04 -52.74
C MET A 312 16.62 -27.51 -52.86
N PRO A 313 15.53 -26.78 -52.63
CA PRO A 313 15.58 -25.32 -52.57
C PRO A 313 16.23 -24.84 -51.28
N LEU A 314 17.18 -23.92 -51.42
CA LEU A 314 17.90 -23.29 -50.32
C LEU A 314 17.38 -21.85 -50.17
N VAL A 315 16.76 -21.56 -49.02
CA VAL A 315 16.10 -20.26 -48.76
C VAL A 315 16.61 -19.64 -47.47
N GLY A 316 17.00 -18.37 -47.53
CA GLY A 316 17.46 -17.59 -46.37
C GLY A 316 18.95 -17.77 -46.09
N ARG A 317 19.40 -17.31 -44.91
CA ARG A 317 20.80 -17.40 -44.49
C ARG A 317 21.17 -18.85 -44.15
N LEU A 318 22.31 -19.29 -44.64
CA LEU A 318 22.90 -20.58 -44.32
C LEU A 318 23.99 -20.37 -43.28
N ASP A 319 23.84 -20.97 -42.10
CA ASP A 319 24.89 -21.06 -41.09
C ASP A 319 25.46 -22.49 -41.06
N ARG A 320 26.56 -22.69 -40.33
CA ARG A 320 27.26 -23.98 -40.25
C ARG A 320 26.36 -25.14 -39.81
N VAL A 321 25.55 -24.92 -38.78
CA VAL A 321 24.64 -25.96 -38.25
C VAL A 321 23.61 -26.33 -39.30
N ARG A 322 23.06 -25.34 -40.00
CA ARG A 322 22.09 -25.54 -41.07
C ARG A 322 22.73 -26.32 -42.21
N ILE A 323 23.92 -25.95 -42.67
CA ILE A 323 24.65 -26.64 -43.74
C ILE A 323 24.86 -28.13 -43.43
N GLU A 324 25.25 -28.48 -42.21
CA GLU A 324 25.44 -29.88 -41.80
C GLU A 324 24.13 -30.68 -41.92
N GLN A 325 23.01 -30.09 -41.47
CA GLN A 325 21.67 -30.69 -41.60
C GLN A 325 21.23 -30.82 -43.08
N LEU A 326 21.59 -29.85 -43.93
CA LEU A 326 21.31 -29.91 -45.36
C LEU A 326 22.02 -31.09 -46.02
N LEU A 327 23.32 -31.21 -45.75
CA LEU A 327 24.14 -32.27 -46.31
C LEU A 327 23.62 -33.65 -45.90
N GLU A 328 23.32 -33.82 -44.61
CA GLU A 328 22.79 -35.09 -44.09
C GLU A 328 21.47 -35.47 -44.75
N ARG A 329 20.51 -34.53 -44.85
CA ARG A 329 19.21 -34.77 -45.49
C ARG A 329 19.35 -35.07 -46.98
N LEU A 330 20.23 -34.36 -47.68
CA LEU A 330 20.49 -34.55 -49.09
C LEU A 330 21.04 -35.95 -49.37
N LEU A 331 22.10 -36.35 -48.67
CA LEU A 331 22.74 -37.65 -48.88
C LEU A 331 21.81 -38.82 -48.53
N HIS A 332 21.09 -38.74 -47.40
CA HIS A 332 20.09 -39.75 -47.04
C HIS A 332 18.99 -39.85 -48.09
N GLY A 333 18.47 -38.72 -48.56
CA GLY A 333 17.39 -38.70 -49.54
C GLY A 333 17.79 -39.22 -50.92
N VAL A 334 19.03 -38.95 -51.37
CA VAL A 334 19.57 -39.49 -52.62
C VAL A 334 19.55 -41.02 -52.61
N VAL A 335 20.00 -41.63 -51.52
CA VAL A 335 20.03 -43.09 -51.37
C VAL A 335 18.61 -43.65 -51.22
N ALA A 336 17.81 -43.06 -50.32
CA ALA A 336 16.46 -43.54 -50.01
C ALA A 336 15.55 -43.51 -51.23
N GLN A 337 15.67 -42.48 -52.09
CA GLN A 337 14.84 -42.30 -53.27
C GLN A 337 15.51 -42.77 -54.57
N ARG A 338 16.73 -43.34 -54.49
CA ARG A 338 17.53 -43.79 -55.63
C ARG A 338 17.62 -42.72 -56.72
N ALA A 339 17.90 -41.48 -56.31
CA ALA A 339 17.96 -40.36 -57.23
C ALA A 339 19.15 -40.50 -58.17
N ALA A 340 18.93 -40.32 -59.46
CA ALA A 340 19.97 -40.21 -60.48
C ALA A 340 20.38 -38.75 -60.71
N THR A 341 19.53 -37.79 -60.32
CA THR A 341 19.78 -36.36 -60.47
C THR A 341 19.24 -35.58 -59.27
N VAL A 342 20.05 -34.64 -58.78
CA VAL A 342 19.71 -33.71 -57.69
C VAL A 342 19.87 -32.28 -58.20
N ILE A 343 18.87 -31.43 -57.97
CA ILE A 343 18.93 -30.00 -58.25
C ILE A 343 19.06 -29.25 -56.93
N LEU A 344 20.16 -28.54 -56.75
CA LEU A 344 20.40 -27.62 -55.65
C LEU A 344 20.02 -26.22 -56.10
N ASP A 345 18.92 -25.67 -55.60
CA ASP A 345 18.46 -24.34 -56.00
C ASP A 345 18.87 -23.28 -54.97
N VAL A 346 19.86 -22.46 -55.30
CA VAL A 346 20.40 -21.40 -54.43
C VAL A 346 19.75 -20.03 -54.66
N THR A 347 18.67 -19.96 -55.45
CA THR A 347 17.99 -18.69 -55.81
C THR A 347 17.59 -17.85 -54.58
N GLY A 348 17.24 -18.50 -53.47
CA GLY A 348 16.79 -17.88 -52.22
C GLY A 348 17.90 -17.53 -51.22
N VAL A 349 19.18 -17.72 -51.56
CA VAL A 349 20.33 -17.43 -50.70
C VAL A 349 20.91 -16.05 -51.05
N PRO A 350 20.78 -15.03 -50.17
CA PRO A 350 21.12 -13.64 -50.52
C PRO A 350 22.63 -13.37 -50.59
N VAL A 351 23.43 -14.09 -49.80
CA VAL A 351 24.90 -13.96 -49.75
C VAL A 351 25.50 -15.35 -49.55
N VAL A 352 26.52 -15.67 -50.33
CA VAL A 352 27.31 -16.91 -50.20
C VAL A 352 28.74 -16.50 -49.89
N ASP A 353 29.21 -16.87 -48.70
CA ASP A 353 30.61 -16.71 -48.31
C ASP A 353 31.45 -17.93 -48.73
N ALA A 354 32.74 -17.91 -48.39
CA ALA A 354 33.65 -18.99 -48.73
C ALA A 354 33.31 -20.33 -48.05
N GLU A 355 32.76 -20.28 -46.83
CA GLU A 355 32.41 -21.48 -46.05
C GLU A 355 31.16 -22.16 -46.61
N VAL A 356 30.14 -21.37 -46.96
CA VAL A 356 28.92 -21.83 -47.64
C VAL A 356 29.28 -22.39 -49.01
N ALA A 357 30.13 -21.70 -49.78
CA ALA A 357 30.55 -22.16 -51.10
C ALA A 357 31.30 -23.50 -51.03
N ASP A 358 32.30 -23.65 -50.15
CA ASP A 358 33.03 -24.92 -49.96
C ASP A 358 32.07 -26.07 -49.60
N SER A 359 31.12 -25.79 -48.72
CA SER A 359 30.17 -26.80 -48.25
C SER A 359 29.19 -27.27 -49.34
N LEU A 360 28.71 -26.36 -50.20
CA LEU A 360 27.87 -26.73 -51.35
C LEU A 360 28.61 -27.64 -52.33
N ILE A 361 29.92 -27.44 -52.50
CA ILE A 361 30.75 -28.24 -53.39
C ILE A 361 31.03 -29.61 -52.79
N ARG A 362 31.33 -29.69 -51.49
CA ARG A 362 31.43 -30.97 -50.78
C ARG A 362 30.14 -31.77 -50.88
N ALA A 363 29.00 -31.11 -50.75
CA ALA A 363 27.69 -31.73 -50.95
C ALA A 363 27.57 -32.28 -52.37
N ALA A 364 27.90 -31.48 -53.38
CA ALA A 364 27.83 -31.91 -54.77
C ALA A 364 28.75 -33.12 -55.08
N GLN A 365 29.97 -33.11 -54.56
CA GLN A 365 30.94 -34.20 -54.70
C GLN A 365 30.46 -35.48 -53.98
N ALA A 366 29.94 -35.35 -52.75
CA ALA A 366 29.42 -36.47 -51.99
C ALA A 366 28.23 -37.13 -52.69
N VAL A 367 27.30 -36.35 -53.24
CA VAL A 367 26.18 -36.87 -54.05
C VAL A 367 26.67 -37.55 -55.33
N LYS A 368 27.72 -37.04 -55.98
CA LYS A 368 28.34 -37.67 -57.14
C LYS A 368 28.97 -39.02 -56.80
N LEU A 369 29.62 -39.15 -55.64
CA LEU A 369 30.14 -40.43 -55.16
C LEU A 369 29.03 -41.47 -54.94
N LEU A 370 27.82 -41.02 -54.59
CA LEU A 370 26.62 -41.87 -54.50
C LEU A 370 26.01 -42.21 -55.88
N GLY A 371 26.61 -41.75 -56.99
CA GLY A 371 26.20 -42.06 -58.35
C GLY A 371 25.12 -41.16 -58.94
N ALA A 372 24.80 -40.03 -58.28
CA ALA A 372 23.82 -39.06 -58.75
C ALA A 372 24.49 -37.81 -59.33
N GLU A 373 23.94 -37.25 -60.41
CA GLU A 373 24.38 -35.97 -60.96
C GLU A 373 23.82 -34.80 -60.15
N VAL A 374 24.65 -33.78 -59.95
CA VAL A 374 24.23 -32.56 -59.25
C VAL A 374 24.14 -31.40 -60.23
N ILE A 375 23.00 -30.72 -60.19
CA ILE A 375 22.71 -29.51 -60.95
C ILE A 375 22.56 -28.37 -59.96
N LEU A 376 23.40 -27.35 -60.06
CA LEU A 376 23.30 -26.13 -59.26
C LEU A 376 22.53 -25.07 -60.05
N THR A 377 21.44 -24.55 -59.50
CA THR A 377 20.61 -23.52 -60.14
C THR A 377 20.52 -22.24 -59.34
N GLY A 378 20.32 -21.10 -60.01
CA GLY A 378 20.04 -19.83 -59.34
C GLY A 378 21.27 -19.09 -58.82
N VAL A 379 22.47 -19.43 -59.30
CA VAL A 379 23.71 -18.74 -58.92
C VAL A 379 23.70 -17.32 -59.47
N ARG A 380 23.74 -16.32 -58.58
CA ARG A 380 23.81 -14.91 -58.95
C ARG A 380 25.24 -14.50 -59.36
N PRO A 381 25.43 -13.45 -60.18
CA PRO A 381 26.75 -13.01 -60.62
C PRO A 381 27.75 -12.78 -59.47
N GLU A 382 27.30 -12.23 -58.35
CA GLU A 382 28.14 -11.94 -57.19
C GLU A 382 28.63 -13.23 -56.52
N VAL A 383 27.77 -14.25 -56.43
CA VAL A 383 28.11 -15.57 -55.89
C VAL A 383 29.08 -16.29 -56.82
N ALA A 384 28.87 -16.21 -58.14
CA ALA A 384 29.77 -16.80 -59.12
C ALA A 384 31.18 -16.18 -59.05
N GLN A 385 31.27 -14.85 -58.87
CA GLN A 385 32.56 -14.16 -58.67
C GLN A 385 33.27 -14.63 -57.40
N THR A 386 32.56 -14.78 -56.28
CA THR A 386 33.13 -15.31 -55.04
C THR A 386 33.64 -16.74 -55.22
N MET A 387 32.86 -17.63 -55.85
CA MET A 387 33.28 -19.02 -56.11
C MET A 387 34.54 -19.10 -56.98
N VAL A 388 34.63 -18.28 -58.02
CA VAL A 388 35.82 -18.18 -58.88
C VAL A 388 37.02 -17.60 -58.11
N GLY A 389 36.80 -16.57 -57.30
CA GLY A 389 37.86 -15.92 -56.51
C GLY A 389 38.51 -16.83 -55.46
N ILE A 390 37.77 -17.82 -54.94
CA ILE A 390 38.25 -18.81 -53.97
C ILE A 390 38.92 -20.03 -54.66
N GLY A 391 38.84 -20.12 -56.00
CA GLY A 391 39.47 -21.19 -56.77
C GLY A 391 38.71 -22.51 -56.76
N ILE A 392 37.38 -22.46 -56.63
CA ILE A 392 36.51 -23.64 -56.62
C ILE A 392 36.43 -24.28 -58.01
N ASP A 393 36.66 -25.60 -58.09
CA ASP A 393 36.53 -26.35 -59.34
C ASP A 393 35.07 -26.76 -59.61
N LEU A 394 34.44 -26.06 -60.56
CA LEU A 394 33.07 -26.30 -61.00
C LEU A 394 32.97 -27.21 -62.24
N ARG A 395 34.08 -27.71 -62.79
CA ARG A 395 34.08 -28.46 -64.07
C ARG A 395 33.19 -29.69 -64.06
N GLU A 396 32.96 -30.25 -62.88
CA GLU A 396 32.19 -31.49 -62.69
C GLU A 396 30.75 -31.27 -62.21
N ILE A 397 30.34 -30.02 -62.00
CA ILE A 397 28.99 -29.65 -61.53
C ILE A 397 28.28 -28.91 -62.65
N VAL A 398 27.08 -29.37 -63.01
CA VAL A 398 26.27 -28.69 -64.02
C VAL A 398 25.66 -27.45 -63.40
N THR A 399 25.98 -26.26 -63.93
CA THR A 399 25.40 -25.00 -63.48
C THR A 399 24.39 -24.47 -64.50
N LEU A 400 23.21 -24.09 -64.03
CA LEU A 400 22.13 -23.55 -64.87
C LEU A 400 21.52 -22.31 -64.22
N SER A 401 20.98 -21.41 -65.05
CA SER A 401 20.52 -20.09 -64.59
C SER A 401 19.26 -20.13 -63.72
N SER A 402 18.43 -21.16 -63.83
CA SER A 402 17.16 -21.26 -63.10
C SER A 402 16.77 -22.71 -62.82
N LEU A 403 15.94 -22.91 -61.79
CA LEU A 403 15.36 -24.20 -61.46
C LEU A 403 14.63 -24.83 -62.65
N GLN A 404 13.91 -24.01 -63.44
CA GLN A 404 13.23 -24.46 -64.66
C GLN A 404 14.20 -25.07 -65.67
N SER A 405 15.34 -24.42 -65.93
CA SER A 405 16.37 -24.95 -66.83
C SER A 405 16.99 -26.23 -66.28
N GLY A 406 17.22 -26.29 -64.95
CA GLY A 406 17.69 -27.49 -64.25
C GLY A 406 16.76 -28.67 -64.42
N LEU A 407 15.46 -28.46 -64.25
CA LEU A 407 14.45 -29.50 -64.41
C LEU A 407 14.38 -30.02 -65.85
N HIS A 408 14.43 -29.14 -66.85
CA HIS A 408 14.45 -29.55 -68.26
C HIS A 408 15.69 -30.39 -68.59
N HIS A 409 16.85 -30.02 -68.03
CA HIS A 409 18.08 -30.80 -68.18
C HIS A 409 17.96 -32.19 -67.57
N ALA A 410 17.48 -32.28 -66.32
CA ALA A 410 17.29 -33.53 -65.60
C ALA A 410 16.33 -34.47 -66.34
N LEU A 411 15.17 -33.97 -66.79
CA LEU A 411 14.18 -34.75 -67.54
C LEU A 411 14.71 -35.22 -68.90
N ALA A 412 15.44 -34.37 -69.63
CA ALA A 412 16.03 -34.74 -70.92
C ALA A 412 17.05 -35.90 -70.76
N ARG A 413 17.81 -35.90 -69.66
CA ARG A 413 18.75 -36.96 -69.32
C ARG A 413 18.04 -38.26 -68.92
N ALA A 414 17.03 -38.17 -68.05
CA ALA A 414 16.23 -39.33 -67.66
C ALA A 414 15.66 -40.04 -68.90
N ARG A 415 15.12 -39.27 -69.87
CA ARG A 415 14.62 -39.79 -71.14
C ARG A 415 15.70 -40.48 -71.99
N ARG A 416 16.91 -39.92 -72.04
CA ARG A 416 18.06 -40.51 -72.75
C ARG A 416 18.55 -41.81 -72.11
N ALA A 417 18.45 -41.94 -70.79
CA ALA A 417 18.79 -43.16 -70.08
C ALA A 417 17.79 -44.30 -70.34
N THR A 418 16.52 -43.98 -70.59
CA THR A 418 15.44 -44.95 -70.89
C THR A 418 15.30 -45.34 -72.37
N MET A 419 15.98 -44.66 -73.30
CA MET A 419 15.92 -45.00 -74.73
C MET A 419 16.83 -46.20 -75.08
N PRO A 420 16.35 -47.26 -75.75
CA PRO A 420 17.19 -48.39 -76.14
C PRO A 420 18.24 -47.92 -77.17
N ARG A 421 19.52 -48.24 -76.91
CA ARG A 421 20.61 -48.00 -77.88
C ARG A 421 20.32 -48.76 -79.18
N GLY A 422 19.95 -48.04 -80.23
CA GLY A 422 19.77 -48.62 -81.58
C GLY A 422 21.05 -49.27 -82.11
N PRO A 423 20.93 -50.25 -83.04
CA PRO A 423 22.05 -51.11 -83.42
C PRO A 423 23.14 -50.29 -84.12
N ARG A 424 24.38 -50.40 -83.61
CA ARG A 424 25.57 -49.86 -84.27
C ARG A 424 25.72 -50.53 -85.65
N ARG A 425 25.52 -49.77 -86.72
CA ARG A 425 25.98 -50.16 -88.07
C ARG A 425 27.50 -50.35 -88.00
N ARG A 426 27.95 -51.58 -88.24
CA ARG A 426 29.30 -51.86 -88.73
C ARG A 426 29.28 -51.62 -90.24
N GLU A 427 30.07 -50.67 -90.71
CA GLU A 427 30.47 -50.63 -92.12
C GLU A 427 31.96 -50.98 -92.19
N ALA A 428 32.27 -51.76 -93.22
CA ALA A 428 33.50 -52.50 -93.47
C ALA A 428 34.59 -51.64 -94.13
#